data_AF-A0A661V8Y8-F1
#
_entry.id   AF-A0A661V8Y8-F1
#
_cell.length_a   1.000
_cell.length_b   1.000
_cell.length_c   1.000
_cell.angle_alpha   90.00
_cell.angle_beta   90.00
_cell.angle_gamma   90.00
#
_symmetry.space_group_name_H-M   'P 1'
#
loop_
_entity.id
_entity.type
_entity.pdbx_description
1 polymer ?
#
loop_
_entity_poly.entity_id
_entity_poly.type
_entity_poly.pdbx_seq_one_letter_code
_entity_poly.pdbx_strand_id
1 'polypeptide(L)'
;PQPSGGCCYLIDRTYARRLRDFLAHEGDAALTYESAQLLAIGRHLRLPSGRKVVVGRHQQENEYLKRCGVAGVLLTTVDHPGPTTLLLGRPAPGEIELGARITAGYSDGRGEPAVRVEVYRDGRGKREGSPSRSLIVEPMPKEAARELMV
;
A
#
# COMPACT_ATOMS: atom_id res chain seq x y z
N PRO A 1 -0.35 -2.74 -40.83
CA PRO A 1 0.60 -3.09 -39.75
C PRO A 1 1.35 -1.85 -39.26
N GLN A 2 0.86 -1.21 -38.19
CA GLN A 2 1.56 -0.13 -37.50
C GLN A 2 2.09 -0.68 -36.16
N PRO A 3 3.35 -0.40 -35.78
CA PRO A 3 3.90 -0.90 -34.55
C PRO A 3 3.28 -0.12 -33.39
N SER A 4 2.62 -0.82 -32.48
CA SER A 4 2.06 -0.27 -31.24
C SER A 4 3.18 0.20 -30.30
N GLY A 5 3.79 1.35 -30.59
CA GLY A 5 4.82 2.00 -29.77
C GLY A 5 4.28 2.99 -28.73
N GLY A 6 2.96 3.05 -28.52
CA GLY A 6 2.31 4.07 -27.69
C GLY A 6 2.22 3.76 -26.18
N CYS A 7 2.73 2.63 -25.70
CA CYS A 7 2.49 2.17 -24.32
C CYS A 7 3.74 2.13 -23.41
N CYS A 8 4.88 2.71 -23.82
CA CYS A 8 6.08 2.77 -22.97
C CYS A 8 6.32 4.14 -22.28
N TYR A 9 5.56 5.20 -22.63
CA TYR A 9 5.78 6.54 -22.05
C TYR A 9 5.05 6.78 -20.72
N LEU A 10 3.92 6.09 -20.52
CA LEU A 10 3.06 6.25 -19.32
C LEU A 10 3.52 5.40 -18.12
N ILE A 11 4.27 4.32 -18.39
CA ILE A 11 4.88 3.48 -17.36
C ILE A 11 6.02 4.23 -16.67
N ASP A 12 6.69 5.13 -17.39
CA ASP A 12 7.92 5.75 -16.88
C ASP A 12 7.67 6.92 -15.92
N ARG A 13 6.76 7.87 -16.21
CA ARG A 13 6.64 9.07 -15.36
C ARG A 13 6.17 8.78 -13.93
N THR A 14 5.16 7.92 -13.78
CA THR A 14 4.59 7.58 -12.48
C THR A 14 5.57 6.72 -11.68
N TYR A 15 6.20 5.73 -12.33
CA TYR A 15 7.23 4.91 -11.73
C TYR A 15 8.45 5.75 -11.32
N ALA A 16 8.97 6.59 -12.22
CA ALA A 16 10.09 7.47 -11.95
C ALA A 16 9.78 8.47 -10.83
N ARG A 17 8.53 8.96 -10.70
CA ARG A 17 8.12 9.79 -9.57
C ARG A 17 8.16 9.00 -8.26
N ARG A 18 7.62 7.78 -8.24
CA ARG A 18 7.65 6.87 -7.08
C ARG A 18 9.06 6.44 -6.69
N LEU A 19 9.94 6.25 -7.68
CA LEU A 19 11.35 5.91 -7.49
C LEU A 19 12.12 7.10 -6.93
N ARG A 20 11.93 8.32 -7.48
CA ARG A 20 12.52 9.54 -6.89
C ARG A 20 12.07 9.74 -5.46
N ASP A 21 10.78 9.57 -5.17
CA ASP A 21 10.24 9.60 -3.79
C ASP A 21 10.88 8.51 -2.91
N PHE A 22 11.03 7.29 -3.41
CA PHE A 22 11.68 6.22 -2.66
C PHE A 22 13.13 6.56 -2.33
N LEU A 23 13.91 6.98 -3.33
CA LEU A 23 15.32 7.34 -3.15
C LEU A 23 15.51 8.55 -2.23
N ALA A 24 14.62 9.54 -2.30
CA ALA A 24 14.69 10.74 -1.46
C ALA A 24 14.41 10.47 0.03
N HIS A 25 13.64 9.42 0.35
CA HIS A 25 13.21 9.13 1.72
C HIS A 25 13.86 7.89 2.34
N GLU A 26 14.01 6.82 1.57
CA GLU A 26 14.55 5.53 2.02
C GLU A 26 16.04 5.38 1.65
N GLY A 27 16.53 6.13 0.66
CA GLY A 27 17.91 6.06 0.16
C GLY A 27 18.12 5.01 -0.93
N ASP A 28 19.24 5.12 -1.64
CA ASP A 28 19.67 4.18 -2.69
C ASP A 28 20.05 2.81 -2.13
N ALA A 29 20.64 2.76 -0.94
CA ALA A 29 21.01 1.51 -0.27
C ALA A 29 19.80 0.63 0.12
N ALA A 30 18.60 1.22 0.24
CA ALA A 30 17.37 0.50 0.51
C ALA A 30 16.70 -0.07 -0.75
N LEU A 31 17.21 0.26 -1.95
CA LEU A 31 16.65 -0.18 -3.22
C LEU A 31 17.00 -1.65 -3.50
N THR A 32 16.14 -2.56 -3.06
CA THR A 32 16.20 -3.99 -3.41
C THR A 32 15.37 -4.31 -4.65
N TYR A 33 15.59 -5.48 -5.26
CA TYR A 33 14.77 -5.98 -6.36
C TYR A 33 13.27 -6.05 -6.02
N GLU A 34 12.95 -6.43 -4.77
CA GLU A 34 11.59 -6.46 -4.25
C GLU A 34 10.98 -5.07 -4.14
N SER A 35 11.75 -4.09 -3.63
CA SER A 35 11.29 -2.70 -3.54
C SER A 35 11.06 -2.08 -4.93
N ALA A 36 11.93 -2.36 -5.92
CA ALA A 36 11.77 -1.87 -7.28
C ALA A 36 10.48 -2.41 -7.93
N GLN A 37 10.21 -3.71 -7.78
CA GLN A 37 8.95 -4.30 -8.23
C GLN A 37 7.74 -3.75 -7.48
N LEU A 38 7.87 -3.48 -6.17
CA LEU A 38 6.82 -2.85 -5.37
C LEU A 38 6.43 -1.47 -5.93
N LEU A 39 7.39 -0.68 -6.42
CA LEU A 39 7.12 0.64 -7.02
C LEU A 39 6.28 0.56 -8.31
N ALA A 40 6.33 -0.58 -9.02
CA ALA A 40 5.59 -0.81 -10.25
C ALA A 40 4.11 -1.13 -10.03
N ILE A 41 3.72 -1.54 -8.81
CA ILE A 41 2.36 -2.00 -8.52
C ILE A 41 1.64 -1.08 -7.53
N GLY A 42 0.32 -1.18 -7.49
CA GLY A 42 -0.49 -0.53 -6.47
C GLY A 42 -0.56 1.00 -6.57
N ARG A 43 -1.12 1.60 -5.52
CA ARG A 43 -1.23 3.04 -5.29
C ARG A 43 -0.27 3.41 -4.18
N HIS A 44 0.65 4.32 -4.45
CA HIS A 44 1.58 4.82 -3.46
C HIS A 44 1.00 6.08 -2.82
N LEU A 45 0.89 6.05 -1.51
CA LEU A 45 0.51 7.19 -0.69
C LEU A 45 1.65 7.48 0.29
N ARG A 46 1.83 8.74 0.64
CA ARG A 46 2.71 9.16 1.72
C ARG A 46 1.87 9.80 2.81
N LEU A 47 1.90 9.19 3.99
CA LEU A 47 1.21 9.74 5.16
C LEU A 47 1.85 11.09 5.56
N PRO A 48 1.14 11.94 6.30
CA PRO A 48 1.69 13.20 6.82
C PRO A 48 2.98 13.03 7.64
N SER A 49 3.17 11.86 8.26
CA SER A 49 4.40 11.49 8.96
C SER A 49 5.60 11.24 8.04
N GLY A 50 5.41 11.28 6.73
CA GLY A 50 6.39 10.86 5.75
C GLY A 50 6.43 9.36 5.55
N ARG A 51 5.47 8.56 6.03
CA ARG A 51 5.49 7.10 5.83
C ARG A 51 4.93 6.68 4.47
N LYS A 52 5.62 5.77 3.79
CA LYS A 52 5.13 5.19 2.53
C LYS A 52 4.12 4.07 2.76
N VAL A 53 3.02 4.14 2.01
CA VAL A 53 1.91 3.19 2.03
C VAL A 53 1.61 2.76 0.61
N VAL A 54 1.45 1.46 0.39
CA VAL A 54 1.15 0.87 -0.93
C VAL A 54 -0.16 0.11 -0.85
N VAL A 55 -1.16 0.54 -1.61
CA VAL A 55 -2.50 -0.09 -1.65
C VAL A 55 -2.66 -0.85 -2.96
N GLY A 56 -2.94 -2.15 -2.90
CA GLY A 56 -3.20 -2.94 -4.10
C GLY A 56 -4.48 -2.50 -4.83
N ARG A 57 -4.50 -2.61 -6.16
CA ARG A 57 -5.65 -2.28 -7.03
C ARG A 57 -6.38 -3.54 -7.46
N HIS A 58 -5.65 -4.64 -7.63
CA HIS A 58 -6.17 -5.92 -8.10
C HIS A 58 -5.64 -7.10 -7.28
N GLN A 59 -6.27 -8.27 -7.43
CA GLN A 59 -5.92 -9.46 -6.66
C GLN A 59 -4.47 -9.91 -6.86
N GLN A 60 -3.91 -9.77 -8.07
CA GLN A 60 -2.51 -10.09 -8.35
C GLN A 60 -1.54 -9.20 -7.55
N GLU A 61 -1.81 -7.90 -7.49
CA GLU A 61 -1.01 -6.96 -6.69
C GLU A 61 -1.16 -7.22 -5.19
N ASN A 62 -2.38 -7.56 -4.73
CA ASN A 62 -2.61 -7.94 -3.34
C ASN A 62 -1.80 -9.19 -2.96
N GLU A 63 -1.77 -10.21 -3.81
CA GLU A 63 -0.95 -11.41 -3.59
C GLU A 63 0.54 -11.10 -3.59
N TYR A 64 0.98 -10.21 -4.47
CA TYR A 64 2.36 -9.72 -4.45
C TYR A 64 2.67 -9.00 -3.13
N LEU A 65 1.83 -8.06 -2.68
CA LEU A 65 2.03 -7.35 -1.41
C LEU A 65 2.15 -8.30 -0.22
N LYS A 66 1.38 -9.39 -0.19
CA LYS A 66 1.46 -10.42 0.86
C LYS A 66 2.76 -11.24 0.87
N ARG A 67 3.49 -11.27 -0.26
CA ARG A 67 4.65 -12.13 -0.50
C ARG A 67 5.93 -11.38 -0.86
N CYS A 68 5.86 -10.05 -1.02
CA CYS A 68 6.92 -9.23 -1.59
C CYS A 68 8.19 -9.18 -0.76
N GLY A 69 8.21 -9.71 0.47
CA GLY A 69 9.41 -9.76 1.31
C GLY A 69 9.84 -8.40 1.86
N VAL A 70 9.18 -7.31 1.47
CA VAL A 70 9.45 -5.96 1.96
C VAL A 70 8.98 -5.84 3.41
N ALA A 71 9.91 -5.43 4.29
CA ALA A 71 9.61 -5.24 5.71
C ALA A 71 8.50 -4.20 5.90
N GLY A 72 7.48 -4.54 6.69
CA GLY A 72 6.31 -3.68 6.83
C GLY A 72 5.16 -4.28 7.62
N VAL A 73 4.07 -3.53 7.65
CA VAL A 73 2.80 -3.93 8.23
C VAL A 73 1.76 -4.06 7.14
N LEU A 74 1.17 -5.24 7.01
CA LEU A 74 0.10 -5.53 6.07
C LEU A 74 -1.25 -5.29 6.73
N LEU A 75 -2.17 -4.67 5.98
CA LEU A 75 -3.54 -4.39 6.38
C LEU A 75 -4.50 -4.98 5.37
N THR A 76 -5.54 -5.66 5.86
CA THR A 76 -6.59 -6.23 5.01
C THR A 76 -7.96 -6.05 5.67
N THR A 77 -8.98 -5.75 4.88
CA THR A 77 -10.36 -5.76 5.36
C THR A 77 -10.85 -7.18 5.59
N VAL A 78 -11.70 -7.37 6.61
CA VAL A 78 -12.27 -8.70 6.94
C VAL A 78 -13.69 -8.84 6.40
N ASP A 79 -14.53 -7.83 6.66
CA ASP A 79 -15.97 -7.90 6.40
C ASP A 79 -16.35 -7.64 4.93
N HIS A 80 -15.45 -7.01 4.18
CA HIS A 80 -15.70 -6.61 2.81
C HIS A 80 -14.53 -6.97 1.90
N PRO A 81 -14.80 -7.27 0.62
CA PRO A 81 -13.77 -7.29 -0.40
C PRO A 81 -13.01 -5.96 -0.39
N GLY A 82 -11.71 -6.03 -0.25
CA GLY A 82 -10.87 -4.85 -0.16
C GLY A 82 -9.43 -5.12 -0.54
N PRO A 83 -8.66 -4.04 -0.75
CA PRO A 83 -7.27 -4.17 -1.13
C PRO A 83 -6.43 -4.66 0.05
N THR A 84 -5.28 -5.24 -0.28
CA THR A 84 -4.20 -5.40 0.70
C THR A 84 -3.36 -4.14 0.67
N THR A 85 -3.06 -3.59 1.84
CA THR A 85 -2.25 -2.40 1.99
C THR A 85 -0.98 -2.74 2.75
N LEU A 86 0.18 -2.28 2.29
CA LEU A 86 1.47 -2.43 2.95
C LEU A 86 1.96 -1.06 3.42
N LEU A 87 2.22 -0.93 4.73
CA LEU A 87 2.96 0.19 5.31
C LEU A 87 4.43 -0.23 5.43
N LEU A 88 5.33 0.48 4.77
CA LEU A 88 6.75 0.11 4.75
C LEU A 88 7.41 0.33 6.11
N GLY A 89 8.39 -0.52 6.46
CA GLY A 89 9.21 -0.40 7.67
C GLY A 89 8.44 -0.66 8.97
N ARG A 90 8.74 0.12 10.02
CA ARG A 90 8.11 -0.02 11.35
C ARG A 90 7.16 1.16 11.65
N PRO A 91 5.88 1.10 11.26
CA PRO A 91 4.95 2.21 11.46
C PRO A 91 4.52 2.33 12.92
N ALA A 92 4.39 3.56 13.40
CA ALA A 92 3.84 3.90 14.70
C ALA A 92 2.34 3.58 14.76
N PRO A 93 1.76 3.41 15.96
CA PRO A 93 0.34 3.04 16.11
C PRO A 93 -0.64 3.92 15.32
N GLY A 94 -0.47 5.25 15.36
CA GLY A 94 -1.31 6.19 14.61
C GLY A 94 -1.15 6.12 13.10
N GLU A 95 0.04 5.75 12.60
CA GLU A 95 0.26 5.53 11.15
C GLU A 95 -0.48 4.27 10.69
N ILE A 96 -0.48 3.22 11.51
CA ILE A 96 -1.21 1.99 11.21
C ILE A 96 -2.72 2.24 11.22
N GLU A 97 -3.22 3.04 12.17
CA GLU A 97 -4.63 3.42 12.21
C GLU A 97 -5.03 4.21 10.95
N LEU A 98 -4.21 5.20 10.55
CA LEU A 98 -4.43 5.96 9.32
C LEU A 98 -4.40 5.05 8.08
N GLY A 99 -3.44 4.13 8.01
CA GLY A 99 -3.38 3.11 6.96
C GLY A 99 -4.61 2.20 6.93
N ALA A 100 -5.18 1.86 8.09
CA ALA A 100 -6.39 1.07 8.20
C ALA A 100 -7.60 1.84 7.66
N ARG A 101 -7.74 3.13 8.02
CA ARG A 101 -8.79 4.02 7.48
C ARG A 101 -8.70 4.15 5.96
N ILE A 102 -7.49 4.29 5.42
CA ILE A 102 -7.25 4.31 3.97
C ILE A 102 -7.67 2.99 3.33
N THR A 103 -7.26 1.86 3.93
CA THR A 103 -7.61 0.52 3.43
C THR A 103 -9.12 0.32 3.41
N ALA A 104 -9.81 0.70 4.48
CA ALA A 104 -11.28 0.69 4.57
C ALA A 104 -11.92 1.60 3.50
N GLY A 105 -11.38 2.80 3.27
CA GLY A 105 -11.87 3.73 2.24
C GLY A 105 -11.73 3.24 0.80
N TYR A 106 -10.74 2.40 0.53
CA TYR A 106 -10.56 1.72 -0.76
C TYR A 106 -11.30 0.38 -0.86
N SER A 107 -11.90 -0.11 0.21
CA SER A 107 -12.72 -1.33 0.20
C SER A 107 -14.16 -1.07 -0.23
N ASP A 108 -14.93 -2.15 -0.39
CA ASP A 108 -16.37 -2.06 -0.62
C ASP A 108 -17.14 -1.65 0.64
N GLY A 109 -16.53 -1.74 1.83
CA GLY A 109 -17.09 -1.25 3.11
C GLY A 109 -17.02 0.27 3.28
N ARG A 110 -16.60 1.04 2.27
CA ARG A 110 -16.42 2.51 2.36
C ARG A 110 -17.68 3.29 2.77
N GLY A 111 -18.87 2.71 2.63
CA GLY A 111 -20.14 3.32 3.00
C GLY A 111 -20.61 2.96 4.41
N GLU A 112 -19.92 2.03 5.08
CA GLU A 112 -20.22 1.62 6.44
C GLU A 112 -19.70 2.64 7.45
N PRO A 113 -20.36 2.80 8.61
CA PRO A 113 -19.87 3.67 9.67
C PRO A 113 -18.51 3.21 10.19
N ALA A 114 -18.25 1.91 10.19
CA ALA A 114 -16.97 1.35 10.57
C ALA A 114 -16.68 0.04 9.83
N VAL A 115 -15.41 -0.18 9.51
CA VAL A 115 -14.92 -1.40 8.85
C VAL A 115 -13.84 -2.03 9.70
N ARG A 116 -13.90 -3.35 9.85
CA ARG A 116 -12.87 -4.13 10.53
C ARG A 116 -11.69 -4.40 9.60
N VAL A 117 -10.50 -4.00 10.06
CA VAL A 117 -9.22 -4.18 9.38
C VAL A 117 -8.31 -5.01 10.26
N GLU A 118 -7.78 -6.09 9.70
CA GLU A 118 -6.76 -6.90 10.34
C GLU A 118 -5.37 -6.39 10.03
N VAL A 119 -4.51 -6.46 11.04
CA VAL A 119 -3.12 -6.01 10.99
C VAL A 119 -2.20 -7.21 11.11
N TYR A 120 -1.37 -7.41 10.12
CA TYR A 120 -0.35 -8.43 10.07
C TYR A 120 1.00 -7.72 10.16
N ARG A 121 1.63 -7.77 11.33
CA ARG A 121 3.03 -7.35 11.47
C ARG A 121 3.89 -8.48 10.96
N ASP A 122 4.73 -8.22 9.97
CA ASP A 122 5.80 -9.16 9.67
C ASP A 122 7.17 -8.48 9.67
N GLY A 123 8.11 -9.15 10.32
CA GLY A 123 9.52 -8.76 10.31
C GLY A 123 10.19 -9.04 8.96
N ARG A 124 9.55 -9.79 8.04
CA ARG A 124 10.11 -10.17 6.73
C ARG A 124 9.11 -10.17 5.54
N GLY A 125 8.01 -9.42 5.60
CA GLY A 125 7.12 -9.19 4.44
C GLY A 125 6.34 -10.39 3.87
N LYS A 126 6.12 -11.44 4.66
CA LYS A 126 5.24 -12.58 4.38
C LYS A 126 4.04 -12.59 5.34
N ARG A 127 2.83 -12.78 4.78
CA ARG A 127 1.64 -13.10 5.58
C ARG A 127 1.71 -14.55 6.05
N GLU A 128 2.57 -14.85 7.02
CA GLU A 128 2.62 -16.13 7.74
C GLU A 128 2.02 -15.94 9.13
N GLY A 129 0.79 -16.42 9.33
CA GLY A 129 0.16 -16.53 10.66
C GLY A 129 -1.14 -15.76 10.86
N SER A 130 -1.61 -15.80 12.11
CA SER A 130 -2.79 -15.10 12.60
C SER A 130 -2.58 -13.57 12.59
N PRO A 131 -3.66 -12.78 12.44
CA PRO A 131 -3.56 -11.33 12.57
C PRO A 131 -2.98 -10.95 13.93
N SER A 132 -2.00 -10.06 13.94
CA SER A 132 -1.38 -9.55 15.17
C SER A 132 -2.36 -8.72 16.00
N ARG A 133 -3.32 -8.07 15.34
CA ARG A 133 -4.44 -7.33 15.94
C ARG A 133 -5.52 -7.05 14.90
N SER A 134 -6.74 -6.76 15.35
CA SER A 134 -7.81 -6.19 14.54
C SER A 134 -8.11 -4.76 15.01
N LEU A 135 -8.51 -3.90 14.06
CA LEU A 135 -8.90 -2.53 14.30
C LEU A 135 -10.29 -2.32 13.68
N ILE A 136 -11.15 -1.58 14.36
CA ILE A 136 -12.42 -1.09 13.83
C ILE A 136 -12.22 0.39 13.54
N VAL A 137 -12.34 0.78 12.27
CA VAL A 137 -12.00 2.14 11.83
C VAL A 137 -13.06 2.70 10.90
N GLU A 138 -13.28 4.00 10.98
CA GLU A 138 -14.12 4.72 10.03
C GLU A 138 -13.40 4.86 8.68
N PRO A 139 -14.02 4.46 7.56
CA PRO A 139 -13.41 4.58 6.23
C PRO A 139 -13.01 6.02 5.91
N MET A 140 -11.78 6.20 5.41
CA MET A 140 -11.36 7.51 4.92
C MET A 140 -11.97 7.78 3.54
N PRO A 141 -12.55 8.98 3.30
CA PRO A 141 -13.02 9.36 1.97
C PRO A 141 -11.89 9.26 0.93
N LYS A 142 -12.22 8.75 -0.27
CA LYS A 142 -11.23 8.55 -1.33
C LYS A 142 -10.53 9.84 -1.74
N GLU A 143 -11.19 10.98 -1.63
CA GLU A 143 -10.61 12.26 -2.03
C GLU A 143 -9.48 12.67 -1.07
N ALA A 144 -9.68 12.50 0.24
CA ALA A 144 -8.62 12.71 1.23
C ALA A 144 -7.44 11.76 1.01
N ALA A 145 -7.71 10.50 0.66
CA ALA A 145 -6.64 9.56 0.31
C ALA A 145 -5.90 9.95 -0.98
N ARG A 146 -6.56 10.61 -1.95
CA ARG A 146 -5.93 11.06 -3.19
C ARG A 146 -4.96 12.22 -2.98
N GLU A 147 -5.22 13.08 -1.99
CA GLU A 147 -4.30 14.17 -1.63
C GLU A 147 -2.95 13.66 -1.11
N LEU A 148 -2.91 12.43 -0.61
CA LEU A 148 -1.69 11.77 -0.12
C LEU A 148 -0.93 10.99 -1.19
N MET A 149 -1.37 10.99 -2.46
CA MET A 149 -0.74 10.19 -3.52
C MET A 149 0.62 10.76 -3.97
N VAL A 150 1.56 9.86 -4.23
CA VAL A 150 2.91 10.16 -4.72
C VAL A 150 3.20 9.56 -6.09
#